data_AF-A0A7Y3FB07-F1
#
_entry.id   AF-A0A7Y3FB07-F1
#
_cell.length_a   1.000
_cell.length_b   1.000
_cell.length_c   1.000
_cell.angle_alpha   90.00
_cell.angle_beta   90.00
_cell.angle_gamma   90.00
#
_symmetry.space_group_name_H-M   'P 1'
#
loop_
_entity.id
_entity.type
_entity.pdbx_description
1 polymer ?
#
loop_
_entity_poly.entity_id
_entity_poly.type
_entity_poly.pdbx_seq_one_letter_code
_entity_poly.pdbx_strand_id
1 'polypeptide(L)'
;PAPGYPACPDHLEKQTIWELLKVEETIGVKLTETLAMWPAASVSGYYFGNKEAKYFGLGKITKDQLEEYSKRRGITVEEARKWLNPNLSE
;
A
#
# COMPACT_ATOMS: atom_id res chain seq x y z
N PRO A 1 -10.33 3.06 -1.66
CA PRO A 1 -9.55 1.83 -1.31
C PRO A 1 -8.39 2.17 -0.38
N ALA A 2 -8.02 1.27 0.52
CA ALA A 2 -6.99 1.50 1.54
C ALA A 2 -5.77 0.58 1.30
N PRO A 3 -4.53 1.09 1.33
CA PRO A 3 -3.33 0.27 1.26
C PRO A 3 -3.36 -0.91 2.25
N GLY A 4 -3.12 -2.12 1.74
CA GLY A 4 -3.24 -3.39 2.46
C GLY A 4 -4.52 -4.20 2.15
N TYR A 5 -5.54 -3.59 1.54
CA TYR A 5 -6.72 -4.33 1.09
C TYR A 5 -6.46 -5.02 -0.26
N PRO A 6 -7.26 -6.04 -0.65
CA PRO A 6 -7.04 -6.79 -1.89
C PRO A 6 -6.93 -5.96 -3.17
N ALA A 7 -7.57 -4.78 -3.23
CA ALA A 7 -7.51 -3.87 -4.38
C ALA A 7 -6.17 -3.12 -4.51
N CYS A 8 -5.43 -2.99 -3.41
CA CYS A 8 -4.15 -2.30 -3.33
C CYS A 8 -3.37 -2.88 -2.12
N PRO A 9 -2.83 -4.11 -2.24
CA PRO A 9 -2.35 -4.90 -1.10
C PRO A 9 -1.03 -4.42 -0.52
N ASP A 10 -0.31 -3.55 -1.22
CA ASP A 10 0.93 -2.99 -0.72
C ASP A 10 0.67 -2.02 0.44
N HIS A 11 1.23 -2.33 1.61
CA HIS A 11 1.14 -1.46 2.78
C HIS A 11 2.07 -0.25 2.71
N LEU A 12 3.16 -0.30 1.93
CA LEU A 12 4.14 0.79 1.83
C LEU A 12 3.50 2.09 1.34
N GLU A 13 2.46 1.99 0.52
CA GLU A 13 1.68 3.12 0.01
C GLU A 13 1.08 4.04 1.09
N LYS A 14 0.95 3.58 2.34
CA LYS A 14 0.55 4.49 3.44
C LYS A 14 1.57 5.59 3.67
N GLN A 15 2.86 5.32 3.44
CA GLN A 15 3.91 6.34 3.58
C GLN A 15 3.67 7.51 2.63
N THR A 16 3.25 7.23 1.39
CA THR A 16 2.90 8.26 0.41
C THR A 16 1.71 9.11 0.86
N ILE A 17 0.67 8.49 1.44
CA ILE A 17 -0.46 9.24 2.04
C ILE A 17 0.03 10.12 3.19
N TRP A 18 0.88 9.57 4.07
CA TRP A 18 1.41 10.26 5.24
C TRP A 18 2.26 11.47 4.87
N GLU A 19 3.13 11.32 3.86
CA GLU A 19 3.98 12.38 3.34
C GLU A 19 3.15 13.46 2.65
N LEU A 20 2.28 13.08 1.72
CA LEU A 20 1.49 14.02 0.92
C LEU A 20 0.55 14.88 1.78
N LEU A 21 -0.13 14.27 2.75
CA LEU A 21 -1.11 14.94 3.59
C LEU A 21 -0.53 15.42 4.93
N LYS A 22 0.75 15.16 5.19
CA LYS A 22 1.42 15.48 6.48
C LYS A 22 0.61 14.98 7.68
N VAL A 23 0.21 13.71 7.64
CA VAL A 23 -0.81 13.16 8.55
C VAL A 23 -0.39 13.24 10.03
N GLU A 24 0.84 12.87 10.35
CA GLU A 24 1.32 12.92 11.73
C GLU A 24 1.37 14.37 12.27
N GLU A 25 1.81 15.33 11.46
CA GLU A 25 1.83 16.76 11.83
C GLU A 25 0.42 17.33 12.01
N THR A 26 -0.48 17.00 11.09
CA THR A 26 -1.80 17.63 10.99
C THR A 26 -2.81 17.06 11.99
N ILE A 27 -2.79 15.75 12.21
CA ILE A 27 -3.80 15.05 13.04
C ILE A 27 -3.20 14.08 14.07
N GLY A 28 -1.87 13.96 14.17
CA GLY A 28 -1.20 13.14 15.19
C GLY A 28 -1.26 11.63 14.99
N VAL A 29 -1.90 11.14 13.92
CA VAL A 29 -1.95 9.70 13.62
C VAL A 29 -0.62 9.25 13.02
N LYS A 30 -0.05 8.17 13.54
CA LYS A 30 1.29 7.68 13.21
C LYS A 30 1.24 6.36 12.44
N LEU A 31 2.31 6.06 11.71
CA LEU A 31 2.58 4.72 11.20
C LEU A 31 3.58 4.02 12.13
N THR A 32 3.29 2.78 12.52
CA THR A 32 4.26 1.90 13.20
C THR A 32 5.32 1.41 12.22
N GLU A 33 6.35 0.73 12.72
CA GLU A 33 7.38 0.07 11.88
C GLU A 33 6.80 -0.94 10.88
N THR A 34 5.64 -1.53 11.20
CA THR A 34 4.90 -2.46 10.33
C THR A 34 3.81 -1.77 9.51
N LEU A 35 3.78 -0.43 9.51
CA LEU A 35 2.81 0.42 8.82
C LEU A 35 1.37 0.20 9.30
N ALA A 36 1.17 -0.27 10.53
CA ALA A 36 -0.12 -0.14 11.20
C ALA A 36 -0.35 1.32 11.60
N MET A 37 -1.60 1.75 11.65
CA MET A 37 -1.94 3.11 12.08
C MET A 37 -2.10 3.16 13.60
N TRP A 38 -1.60 4.22 14.23
CA TRP A 38 -1.77 4.49 15.66
C TRP A 38 -2.36 5.89 15.87
N PRO A 39 -3.49 6.05 16.59
CA PRO A 39 -4.26 5.01 17.31
C PRO A 39 -4.88 3.94 16.41
N ALA A 40 -5.14 2.75 16.95
CA ALA A 40 -5.67 1.62 16.18
C ALA A 40 -7.04 1.92 15.54
N ALA A 41 -7.85 2.79 16.17
CA ALA A 41 -9.11 3.28 15.63
C ALA A 41 -8.89 4.37 14.56
N SER A 42 -8.16 4.03 13.49
CA SER A 42 -7.85 4.93 12.38
C SER A 42 -8.16 4.26 11.04
N VAL A 43 -8.51 5.07 10.04
CA VAL A 43 -8.75 4.64 8.66
C VAL A 43 -8.06 5.64 7.72
N SER A 44 -7.44 5.14 6.65
CA SER A 44 -6.87 5.95 5.57
C SER A 44 -7.11 5.27 4.24
N GLY A 45 -7.04 6.02 3.14
CA GLY A 45 -7.17 5.48 1.80
C GLY A 45 -7.33 6.56 0.75
N TYR A 46 -7.56 6.11 -0.48
CA TYR A 46 -7.72 6.94 -1.66
C TYR A 46 -9.19 7.15 -2.01
N TYR A 47 -9.46 8.28 -2.66
CA TYR A 47 -10.73 8.59 -3.32
C TYR A 47 -10.57 8.51 -4.84
N PHE A 48 -11.49 7.80 -5.50
CA PHE A 48 -11.59 7.71 -6.95
C PHE A 48 -12.96 8.24 -7.37
N GLY A 49 -12.99 9.27 -8.23
CA GLY A 49 -14.23 9.95 -8.65
C GLY A 49 -14.88 9.38 -9.92
N ASN A 50 -14.30 8.34 -10.53
CA ASN A 50 -14.83 7.74 -11.75
C ASN A 50 -16.04 6.84 -11.43
N LYS A 51 -17.12 6.92 -12.21
CA LYS A 51 -18.35 6.14 -12.01
C LYS A 51 -18.16 4.63 -12.16
N GLU A 52 -17.19 4.21 -12.96
CA GLU A 52 -16.85 2.80 -13.19
C GLU A 52 -15.86 2.26 -12.16
N ALA A 53 -15.38 3.11 -11.22
CA ALA A 53 -14.48 2.67 -10.17
C ALA A 53 -15.19 1.68 -9.24
N LYS A 54 -14.56 0.51 -9.06
CA LYS A 54 -15.07 -0.56 -8.21
C LYS A 54 -13.92 -1.23 -7.47
N TYR A 55 -14.24 -1.84 -6.33
CA TYR A 55 -13.30 -2.72 -5.64
C TYR A 55 -13.12 -4.01 -6.45
N PHE A 56 -11.87 -4.42 -6.63
CA PHE A 56 -11.49 -5.70 -7.21
C PHE A 56 -10.30 -6.25 -6.43
N GLY A 57 -10.01 -7.54 -6.53
CA GLY A 57 -8.78 -8.11 -5.97
C GLY A 57 -7.68 -8.09 -7.02
N LEU A 58 -6.47 -7.69 -6.65
CA LEU A 58 -5.28 -7.75 -7.53
C LEU A 58 -5.03 -9.17 -8.04
N GLY A 59 -5.30 -10.18 -7.20
CA GLY A 59 -4.98 -11.57 -7.49
C GLY A 59 -3.51 -11.88 -7.25
N LYS A 60 -3.01 -12.88 -7.99
CA LYS A 60 -1.59 -13.26 -7.98
C LYS A 60 -0.81 -12.49 -9.04
N ILE A 61 0.42 -12.10 -8.71
CA ILE A 61 1.37 -11.41 -9.58
C ILE A 61 2.61 -12.28 -9.77
N THR A 62 3.20 -12.17 -10.95
CA THR A 62 4.39 -12.93 -11.36
C THR A 62 5.68 -12.18 -10.99
N LYS A 63 6.82 -12.87 -11.12
CA LYS A 63 8.14 -12.33 -10.77
C LYS A 63 8.53 -11.08 -11.57
N ASP A 64 8.21 -11.05 -12.87
CA ASP A 64 8.44 -9.89 -13.74
C ASP A 64 7.67 -8.65 -13.27
N GLN A 65 6.41 -8.80 -12.86
CA GLN A 65 5.63 -7.69 -12.30
C GLN A 65 6.22 -7.20 -10.97
N LEU A 66 6.72 -8.11 -10.13
CA LEU A 66 7.41 -7.77 -8.88
C LEU A 66 8.69 -6.96 -9.13
N GLU A 67 9.51 -7.38 -10.10
CA GLU A 67 10.76 -6.69 -10.47
C GLU A 67 10.51 -5.30 -11.05
N GLU A 68 9.49 -5.14 -11.90
CA GLU A 68 9.11 -3.83 -12.42
C GLU A 68 8.54 -2.92 -11.33
N TYR A 69 7.77 -3.47 -10.40
CA TYR A 69 7.30 -2.73 -9.24
C TYR A 69 8.46 -2.26 -8.34
N SER A 70 9.43 -3.12 -8.04
CA SER A 70 10.56 -2.76 -7.17
C SER A 70 11.38 -1.61 -7.78
N LYS A 71 11.63 -1.64 -9.10
CA LYS A 71 12.28 -0.54 -9.83
C LYS A 71 11.51 0.77 -9.74
N ARG A 72 10.19 0.75 -10.00
CA ARG A 72 9.35 1.97 -9.95
C ARG A 72 9.28 2.57 -8.55
N ARG A 73 9.27 1.72 -7.52
CA ARG A 73 9.23 2.16 -6.13
C ARG A 73 10.61 2.54 -5.57
N GLY A 74 11.69 2.11 -6.21
CA GLY A 74 13.06 2.37 -5.75
C GLY A 74 13.48 1.52 -4.55
N ILE A 75 12.94 0.29 -4.44
CA ILE A 75 13.29 -0.67 -3.38
C ILE A 75 13.89 -1.94 -3.98
N THR A 76 14.52 -2.77 -3.14
CA THR A 76 15.05 -4.07 -3.58
C THR A 76 13.92 -5.05 -3.93
N VAL A 77 14.24 -6.06 -4.75
CA VAL A 77 13.26 -7.11 -5.09
C VAL A 77 12.91 -7.93 -3.85
N GLU A 78 13.85 -8.12 -2.93
CA GLU A 78 13.66 -8.81 -1.66
C GLU A 78 12.68 -8.05 -0.75
N GLU A 79 12.80 -6.72 -0.69
CA GLU A 79 11.87 -5.88 0.06
C GLU A 79 10.48 -5.88 -0.58
N ALA A 80 10.40 -5.74 -1.90
CA ALA A 80 9.14 -5.86 -2.62
C ALA A 80 8.46 -7.22 -2.36
N ARG A 81 9.23 -8.30 -2.38
CA ARG A 81 8.76 -9.66 -2.06
C ARG A 81 8.22 -9.73 -0.65
N LYS A 82 8.88 -9.14 0.34
CA LYS A 82 8.42 -9.12 1.74
C LYS A 82 7.01 -8.50 1.85
N TRP A 83 6.79 -7.36 1.20
CA TRP A 83 5.52 -6.62 1.30
C TRP A 83 4.39 -7.20 0.44
N LEU A 84 4.71 -7.80 -0.72
CA LEU A 84 3.74 -8.36 -1.65
C LEU A 84 3.64 -9.89 -1.59
N ASN A 85 4.28 -10.55 -0.62
CA ASN A 85 4.34 -12.00 -0.51
C ASN A 85 2.97 -12.71 -0.67
N PRO A 86 1.88 -12.25 -0.02
CA PRO A 86 0.56 -12.89 -0.17
C PRO A 86 0.05 -12.91 -1.62
N ASN A 87 0.51 -11.97 -2.44
CA ASN A 87 0.09 -11.76 -3.82
C ASN A 87 1.03 -12.43 -4.83
N LEU A 88 2.11 -13.10 -4.45
CA LEU A 88 2.97 -13.75 -5.44
C LEU A 88 2.38 -15.08 -5.91
N SER A 89 2.41 -15.31 -7.24
CA SER A 89 2.33 -16.66 -7.80
C SER A 89 3.66 -17.36 -7.56
N GLU A 90 3.62 -18.69 -7.37
CA GLU A 90 4.84 -19.50 -7.37
C GLU A 90 5.65 -19.33 -8.66
#